data_AF-A0A7Y3DLV0-F1
#
_entry.id   AF-A0A7Y3DLV0-F1
#
_cell.length_a   1.000
_cell.length_b   1.000
_cell.length_c   1.000
_cell.angle_alpha   90.00
_cell.angle_beta   90.00
_cell.angle_gamma   90.00
#
_symmetry.space_group_name_H-M   'P 1'
#
loop_
_entity.id
_entity.type
_entity.pdbx_description
1 polymer ?
#
loop_
_entity_poly.entity_id
_entity_poly.type
_entity_poly.pdbx_seq_one_letter_code
_entity_poly.pdbx_strand_id
1 'polypeptide(L)' 'MSDREDILETLMQVIGEEGCGVACEEATIFKDEEGWKFMLEGFMEPWKLGHSVAEAKASIREYAAMGFGLS' A
#
# COMPACT_ATOMS: atom_id res chain seq x y z
N MET A 1 -11.42 13.00 -6.47
CA MET A 1 -10.47 12.08 -5.83
C MET A 1 -9.49 11.64 -6.88
N SER A 2 -8.21 11.76 -6.60
CA SER A 2 -7.12 11.36 -7.50
C SER A 2 -6.84 9.87 -7.35
N ASP A 3 -6.35 9.22 -8.41
CA ASP A 3 -5.97 7.79 -8.38
C ASP A 3 -5.10 7.43 -7.16
N ARG A 4 -4.16 8.31 -6.81
CA ARG A 4 -3.30 8.16 -5.63
C ARG A 4 -4.10 8.11 -4.32
N GLU A 5 -5.08 8.99 -4.16
CA GLU A 5 -5.90 9.07 -2.94
C GLU A 5 -6.76 7.81 -2.79
N ASP A 6 -7.28 7.29 -3.90
CA ASP A 6 -8.13 6.10 -3.93
C ASP A 6 -7.32 4.82 -3.56
N ILE A 7 -6.06 4.75 -3.99
CA ILE A 7 -5.13 3.69 -3.58
C ILE A 7 -4.74 3.85 -2.10
N LEU A 8 -4.47 5.07 -1.65
CA LEU A 8 -4.09 5.36 -0.25
C LEU A 8 -5.21 5.01 0.72
N GLU A 9 -6.45 5.35 0.39
CA GLU A 9 -7.62 5.00 1.19
C GLU A 9 -7.74 3.49 1.35
N THR A 10 -7.52 2.73 0.27
CA THR A 10 -7.53 1.26 0.31
C THR A 10 -6.41 0.72 1.21
N LEU A 11 -5.21 1.28 1.11
CA LEU A 11 -4.07 0.90 1.95
C LEU A 11 -4.38 1.16 3.44
N MET A 12 -4.92 2.33 3.76
CA MET A 12 -5.28 2.73 5.12
C MET A 12 -6.42 1.88 5.70
N GLN A 13 -7.43 1.53 4.89
CA GLN A 13 -8.50 0.61 5.31
C GLN A 13 -7.91 -0.73 5.72
N VAL A 14 -7.09 -1.30 4.86
CA VAL A 14 -6.56 -2.64 5.04
C VAL A 14 -5.59 -2.71 6.23
N ILE A 15 -4.70 -1.73 6.38
CA ILE A 15 -3.80 -1.61 7.53
C ILE A 15 -4.55 -1.30 8.83
N GLY A 16 -5.59 -0.46 8.75
CA GLY A 16 -6.42 -0.07 9.89
C GLY A 16 -7.35 -1.19 10.38
N GLU A 17 -7.80 -2.08 9.49
CA GLU A 17 -8.62 -3.25 9.83
C GLU A 17 -7.79 -4.35 10.51
N GLU A 18 -6.49 -4.48 10.19
CA GLU A 18 -5.60 -5.51 10.79
C GLU A 18 -4.83 -5.02 12.03
N GLY A 19 -5.05 -3.79 12.50
CA GLY A 19 -4.55 -3.36 13.80
C GLY A 19 -3.04 -3.12 13.85
N CYS A 20 -2.45 -2.52 12.81
CA CYS A 20 -1.12 -1.93 12.95
C CYS A 20 -1.23 -0.61 13.72
N GLY A 21 -1.21 -0.71 15.06
CA GLY A 21 -1.10 0.46 15.91
C GLY A 21 0.19 1.22 15.59
N VAL A 22 0.06 2.49 15.20
CA VAL A 22 1.11 3.54 15.31
C VAL A 22 2.33 3.39 14.37
N ALA A 23 2.59 2.24 13.72
CA ALA A 23 3.76 2.07 12.85
C ALA A 23 3.52 2.39 11.36
N CYS A 24 2.26 2.61 10.95
CA CYS A 24 1.88 2.90 9.56
C CYS A 24 1.55 4.38 9.29
N GLU A 25 2.04 5.29 10.12
CA GLU A 25 1.66 6.71 10.05
C GLU A 25 2.16 7.40 8.76
N GLU A 26 3.17 6.86 8.06
CA GLU A 26 3.71 7.46 6.83
C GLU A 26 3.83 6.44 5.67
N ALA A 27 2.68 5.98 5.15
CA ALA A 27 2.63 5.26 3.88
C ALA A 27 2.70 6.23 2.68
N THR A 28 3.72 6.09 1.83
CA THR A 28 3.89 6.92 0.63
C THR A 28 3.53 6.16 -0.63
N ILE A 29 2.49 6.60 -1.35
CA ILE A 29 2.15 6.09 -2.68
C ILE A 29 2.67 7.03 -3.76
N PHE A 30 3.31 6.45 -4.77
CA PHE A 30 3.82 7.14 -5.95
C PHE A 30 3.71 6.26 -7.19
N LYS A 31 3.88 6.85 -8.37
CA LYS A 31 3.86 6.17 -9.66
C LYS A 31 5.14 6.48 -10.42
N ASP A 32 5.83 5.46 -10.89
CA ASP A 32 6.98 5.59 -11.79
C ASP A 32 6.74 4.81 -13.10
N GLU A 33 7.79 4.66 -13.92
CA GLU A 33 7.73 3.98 -15.22
C GLU A 33 7.29 2.51 -15.11
N GLU A 34 7.54 1.87 -13.96
CA GLU A 34 7.11 0.49 -13.68
C GLU A 34 5.69 0.40 -13.06
N GLY A 35 5.01 1.54 -12.86
CA GLY A 35 3.66 1.60 -12.31
C GLY A 35 3.58 2.19 -10.91
N TRP A 36 2.44 1.95 -10.26
CA TRP A 36 2.19 2.35 -8.88
C TRP A 36 3.04 1.55 -7.92
N LYS A 37 3.55 2.23 -6.89
CA LYS A 37 4.29 1.65 -5.79
C LYS A 37 3.86 2.29 -4.47
N PHE A 38 4.05 1.58 -3.37
CA PHE A 38 3.96 2.14 -2.03
C PHE A 38 5.20 1.84 -1.22
N MET A 39 5.54 2.73 -0.30
CA MET A 39 6.56 2.52 0.69
C MET A 39 5.93 2.75 2.06
N LEU A 40 6.06 1.75 2.93
CA LEU A 40 5.73 1.89 4.34
C LEU A 40 7.00 2.32 5.08
N GLU A 41 6.84 3.22 6.05
CA GLU A 41 7.94 3.58 6.94
C GLU A 41 8.47 2.33 7.65
N GLY A 42 9.80 2.18 7.69
CA GLY A 42 10.46 0.99 8.23
C GLY A 42 10.75 -0.13 7.22
N PHE A 43 10.22 -0.05 6.00
CA PHE A 43 10.59 -0.97 4.91
C PHE A 43 11.74 -0.42 4.06
N MET A 44 12.64 -1.31 3.64
CA MET A 44 13.87 -0.94 2.92
C MET A 44 13.61 -0.58 1.44
N GLU A 45 12.54 -1.10 0.83
CA GLU A 45 12.25 -0.93 -0.60
C GLU A 45 10.77 -0.64 -0.85
N PRO A 46 10.43 0.11 -1.92
CA PRO A 46 9.05 0.32 -2.33
C PRO A 46 8.45 -0.93 -2.98
N TRP A 47 7.23 -1.25 -2.60
CA TRP A 47 6.47 -2.41 -3.05
C TRP A 47 5.66 -2.06 -4.30
N LYS A 48 5.68 -2.95 -5.29
CA LYS A 48 4.97 -2.76 -6.56
C LYS A 48 3.48 -3.02 -6.39
N LEU A 49 2.66 -2.13 -6.92
CA LEU A 49 1.21 -2.24 -6.85
C LEU A 49 0.59 -2.60 -8.21
N GLY A 50 1.20 -2.19 -9.31
CA GLY A 50 0.73 -2.45 -10.68
C GLY A 50 0.52 -1.18 -11.49
N HIS A 51 0.05 -1.28 -12.73
CA HIS A 51 0.00 -0.13 -13.65
C HIS A 51 -1.28 0.69 -13.53
N SER A 52 -2.36 0.07 -13.05
CA SER A 52 -3.68 0.64 -12.86
C SER A 52 -4.09 0.71 -11.39
N VAL A 53 -5.09 1.54 -11.07
CA VAL A 53 -5.68 1.63 -9.73
C VAL A 53 -6.27 0.29 -9.28
N ALA A 54 -6.89 -0.45 -10.21
CA ALA A 54 -7.49 -1.75 -9.90
C ALA A 54 -6.45 -2.79 -9.49
N GLU A 55 -5.33 -2.88 -10.22
CA GLU A 55 -4.20 -3.73 -9.86
C GLU A 55 -3.62 -3.30 -8.51
N ALA A 56 -3.46 -1.99 -8.30
CA ALA A 56 -2.91 -1.48 -7.06
C ALA A 56 -3.73 -1.87 -5.82
N LYS A 57 -5.05 -1.73 -5.91
CA LYS A 57 -5.97 -2.16 -4.84
C LYS A 57 -5.93 -3.66 -4.60
N ALA A 58 -5.81 -4.47 -5.66
CA ALA A 58 -5.70 -5.93 -5.54
C ALA A 58 -4.39 -6.32 -4.84
N SER A 59 -3.26 -5.75 -5.25
CA SER A 59 -1.94 -6.01 -4.65
C SER A 59 -1.89 -5.62 -3.18
N ILE A 60 -2.46 -4.46 -2.79
CA ILE A 60 -2.53 -4.04 -1.38
C ILE A 60 -3.22 -5.10 -0.51
N ARG A 61 -4.36 -5.62 -0.97
CA ARG A 61 -5.12 -6.64 -0.22
C ARG A 61 -4.37 -7.96 -0.12
N GLU A 62 -3.65 -8.33 -1.18
CA GLU A 62 -2.81 -9.52 -1.17
C GLU A 62 -1.65 -9.37 -0.16
N TYR A 63 -0.96 -8.23 -0.17
CA TYR A 63 0.11 -7.97 0.78
C TYR A 63 -0.37 -7.98 2.22
N ALA A 64 -1.54 -7.42 2.48
CA ALA A 64 -2.15 -7.44 3.80
C ALA A 64 -2.53 -8.84 4.27
N ALA A 65 -3.12 -9.66 3.40
CA ALA A 65 -3.38 -11.07 3.70
C ALA A 65 -2.10 -11.87 4.04
N MET A 66 -0.94 -11.41 3.57
CA MET A 66 0.38 -11.94 3.91
C MET A 66 1.02 -11.24 5.14
N GLY A 67 0.29 -10.37 5.82
CA GLY A 67 0.75 -9.58 6.97
C GLY A 67 1.70 -8.44 6.60
N PHE A 68 1.74 -8.00 5.34
CA PHE A 68 2.77 -7.11 4.79
C PHE A 68 4.21 -7.59 5.07
N GLY A 69 4.41 -8.90 5.28
CA GLY A 69 5.70 -9.46 5.70
C GLY A 69 6.03 -9.29 7.19
N LEU A 70 5.08 -8.84 8.01
CA LEU A 70 5.16 -8.85 9.48
C LEU A 70 4.66 -10.23 9.96
N SER A 71 5.60 -11.13 10.27
CA SER A 71 5.34 -12.34 11.07
C SER A 71 5.76 -12.14 12.52
#